data_AF-A0A3C0UJN5-F1
#
_entry.id   AF-A0A3C0UJN5-F1
#
_cell.length_a   1.000
_cell.length_b   1.000
_cell.length_c   1.000
_cell.angle_alpha   90.00
_cell.angle_beta   90.00
_cell.angle_gamma   90.00
#
_symmetry.space_group_name_H-M   'P 1'
#
loop_
_entity.id
_entity.type
_entity.pdbx_description
1 polymer ?
#
loop_
_entity_poly.entity_id
_entity_poly.type
_entity_poly.pdbx_seq_one_letter_code
_entity_poly.pdbx_strand_id
1 'polypeptide(L)'
;MNEVNALALPGGPVYVFKGLVDFMNDDELAGVIGHEIGHIVKRHSIKQMEKNMGMTLLMLILLGDRGLPLQSVLQQALMARNSREAEEEADHHGYTLTLKAGFNPYSMLMGMQRLAEVSGGSDFGMFASHPEPEVRIKRLQGYIQKSNIHPQVVTDGQSVRLVDGEWTFDSFAALSGERKSESYAYKLAGALYRVAQNPQVRPDWFVLDRDGDNVRVYYDDIIVLTVTAQQAAIAGTTATELAASFIPQLQDWAMHQSRIKNKEGAQAKEAVN
;
A
#
# COMPACT_ATOMS: atom_id res chain seq x y z
N MET A 1 1.66 18.49 -15.25
CA MET A 1 2.88 18.12 -14.49
C MET A 1 2.99 16.61 -14.52
N ASN A 2 4.09 16.07 -15.06
CA ASN A 2 4.31 14.61 -15.20
C ASN A 2 5.17 14.05 -14.05
N GLU A 3 5.35 14.85 -12.99
CA GLU A 3 6.16 14.48 -11.84
C GLU A 3 5.40 13.47 -10.96
N VAL A 4 6.12 12.44 -10.49
CA VAL A 4 5.61 11.42 -9.55
C VAL A 4 5.79 11.99 -8.14
N ASN A 5 4.79 12.74 -7.68
CA ASN A 5 4.86 13.46 -6.41
C ASN A 5 3.48 13.66 -5.74
N ALA A 6 3.48 13.82 -4.43
CA ALA A 6 2.36 14.28 -3.62
C ALA A 6 2.87 15.20 -2.51
N LEU A 7 2.04 16.14 -2.05
CA LEU A 7 2.44 17.09 -1.00
C LEU A 7 1.28 17.42 -0.07
N ALA A 8 1.48 17.21 1.22
CA ALA A 8 0.68 17.79 2.28
C ALA A 8 1.07 19.24 2.58
N LEU A 9 0.09 20.16 2.58
CA LEU A 9 0.29 21.53 3.04
C LEU A 9 -0.23 21.74 4.47
N PRO A 10 0.36 22.69 5.23
CA PRO A 10 -0.23 23.16 6.47
C PRO A 10 -1.70 23.56 6.27
N GLY A 11 -2.56 23.13 7.18
CA GLY A 11 -4.00 23.42 7.12
C GLY A 11 -4.86 22.33 6.48
N GLY A 12 -4.28 21.24 5.97
CA GLY A 12 -5.02 20.03 5.60
C GLY A 12 -5.13 19.67 4.10
N PRO A 13 -4.83 20.54 3.11
CA PRO A 13 -4.83 20.11 1.72
C PRO A 13 -3.72 19.09 1.40
N VAL A 14 -4.07 18.06 0.62
CA VAL A 14 -3.12 17.14 -0.03
C VAL A 14 -3.20 17.36 -1.54
N TYR A 15 -2.06 17.66 -2.17
CA TYR A 15 -1.94 17.81 -3.61
C TYR A 15 -1.35 16.53 -4.21
N VAL A 16 -2.07 15.94 -5.15
CA VAL A 16 -1.63 14.72 -5.85
C VAL A 16 -1.34 15.09 -7.30
N PHE A 17 -0.12 14.79 -7.76
CA PHE A 17 0.30 15.17 -9.10
C PHE A 17 -0.19 14.14 -10.11
N LYS A 18 -0.59 14.59 -11.32
CA LYS A 18 -1.07 13.68 -12.37
C LYS A 18 -0.07 12.56 -12.69
N GLY A 19 1.24 12.85 -12.67
CA GLY A 19 2.27 11.83 -12.88
C GLY A 19 2.22 10.70 -11.86
N LEU A 20 1.88 10.98 -10.60
CA LEU A 20 1.69 9.95 -9.57
C LEU A 20 0.43 9.13 -9.81
N VAL A 21 -0.68 9.78 -10.19
CA VAL A 21 -1.95 9.13 -10.51
C VAL A 21 -1.80 8.17 -11.69
N ASP A 22 -1.12 8.61 -12.75
CA ASP A 22 -0.89 7.77 -13.94
C ASP A 22 0.12 6.64 -13.65
N PHE A 23 0.92 6.75 -12.58
CA PHE A 23 1.98 5.80 -12.24
C PHE A 23 1.54 4.69 -11.28
N MET A 24 0.61 4.97 -10.37
CA MET A 24 0.17 4.05 -9.30
C MET A 24 -1.22 3.49 -9.55
N ASN A 25 -1.50 2.29 -9.01
CA ASN A 25 -2.88 1.85 -8.86
C ASN A 25 -3.54 2.47 -7.62
N ASP A 26 -4.86 2.31 -7.49
CA ASP A 26 -5.64 2.92 -6.42
C ASP A 26 -5.16 2.54 -5.00
N ASP A 27 -4.79 1.27 -4.77
CA ASP A 27 -4.28 0.82 -3.47
C ASP A 27 -2.91 1.44 -3.16
N GLU A 28 -1.99 1.48 -4.13
CA GLU A 28 -0.68 2.12 -3.99
C GLU A 28 -0.81 3.63 -3.74
N LEU A 29 -1.70 4.29 -4.50
CA LEU A 29 -1.98 5.72 -4.39
C LEU A 29 -2.60 6.06 -3.03
N ALA A 30 -3.54 5.25 -2.54
CA ALA A 30 -4.11 5.39 -1.21
C ALA A 30 -3.03 5.25 -0.13
N GLY A 31 -2.03 4.39 -0.33
CA GLY A 31 -0.85 4.28 0.52
C GLY A 31 -0.07 5.60 0.63
N VAL A 32 0.21 6.24 -0.52
CA VAL A 32 0.90 7.54 -0.55
C VAL A 32 0.06 8.64 0.10
N ILE A 33 -1.24 8.71 -0.22
CA ILE A 33 -2.14 9.70 0.37
C ILE A 33 -2.26 9.51 1.88
N GLY A 34 -2.33 8.26 2.35
CA GLY A 34 -2.34 7.93 3.78
C GLY A 34 -1.11 8.47 4.51
N HIS A 35 0.07 8.35 3.90
CA HIS A 35 1.31 8.92 4.42
C HIS A 35 1.25 10.45 4.52
N GLU A 36 0.80 11.14 3.47
CA GLU A 36 0.64 12.61 3.46
C GLU A 36 -0.35 13.08 4.54
N ILE A 37 -1.46 12.37 4.72
CA ILE A 37 -2.40 12.65 5.82
C ILE A 37 -1.74 12.44 7.18
N GLY A 38 -0.84 11.46 7.32
CA GLY A 38 0.00 11.26 8.50
C GLY A 38 0.79 12.53 8.86
N HIS A 39 1.44 13.16 7.88
CA HIS A 39 2.16 14.43 8.10
C HIS A 39 1.24 15.57 8.56
N ILE A 40 0.03 15.65 8.00
CA ILE A 40 -0.97 16.66 8.37
C ILE A 40 -1.42 16.47 9.81
N VAL A 41 -1.84 15.25 10.16
CA VAL A 41 -2.37 14.94 11.50
C VAL A 41 -1.32 15.19 12.57
N LYS A 42 -0.06 14.87 12.28
CA LYS A 42 1.08 15.08 13.19
C LYS A 42 1.68 16.49 13.14
N ARG A 43 1.14 17.35 12.26
CA ARG A 43 1.55 18.75 12.07
C ARG A 43 3.04 18.90 11.76
N HIS A 44 3.62 17.98 11.00
CA HIS A 44 5.08 17.95 10.76
C HIS A 44 5.58 19.24 10.09
N SER A 45 4.91 19.73 9.06
CA SER A 45 5.29 20.99 8.38
C SER A 45 5.19 22.21 9.30
N ILE A 46 4.25 22.22 10.25
CA ILE A 46 4.12 23.31 11.24
C ILE A 46 5.26 23.24 12.25
N LYS A 47 5.56 22.06 12.81
CA LYS A 47 6.71 21.86 13.71
C LYS A 47 8.03 22.26 13.04
N GLN A 48 8.17 21.97 11.76
CA GLN A 48 9.34 22.34 10.97
C GLN A 48 9.42 23.86 10.73
N MET A 49 8.28 24.50 10.45
CA MET A 49 8.19 25.96 10.36
C MET A 49 8.54 26.63 11.69
N GLU A 50 8.00 26.17 12.81
CA GLU A 50 8.30 26.67 14.16
C GLU A 50 9.80 26.57 14.47
N LYS A 51 10.42 25.43 14.14
CA LYS A 51 11.87 25.22 14.30
C LYS A 51 12.68 26.21 13.46
N ASN A 52 12.31 26.39 12.18
CA ASN A 52 13.01 27.30 11.27
C ASN A 52 12.85 28.77 11.73
N MET A 53 11.66 29.17 12.17
CA MET A 53 11.41 30.49 12.73
C MET A 53 12.23 30.73 14.00
N GLY A 54 12.24 29.78 14.93
CA GLY A 54 13.07 29.85 16.14
C GLY A 54 14.55 30.01 15.83
N MET A 55 15.05 29.31 14.80
CA MET A 55 16.43 29.45 14.37
C MET A 55 16.72 30.80 13.72
N THR A 56 15.77 31.34 12.96
CA THR A 56 15.96 32.64 12.34
C THR A 56 15.92 33.75 13.39
N LEU A 57 15.08 33.64 14.41
CA LEU A 57 15.07 34.54 15.58
C LEU A 57 16.39 34.48 16.36
N LEU A 58 16.95 33.29 16.57
CA LEU A 58 18.26 33.14 17.21
C LEU A 58 19.36 33.86 16.39
N MET A 59 19.38 33.66 15.08
CA MET A 59 20.36 34.32 14.20
C MET A 59 20.18 35.84 14.18
N LEU A 60 18.94 36.35 14.29
CA LEU A 60 18.64 37.77 14.44
C LEU A 60 19.28 38.36 15.70
N ILE A 61 19.16 37.66 16.84
CA ILE A 61 19.76 38.07 18.11
C ILE A 61 21.30 38.10 18.00
N LEU A 62 21.89 37.13 17.31
CA LEU A 62 23.35 37.00 17.21
C LEU A 62 24.00 37.92 16.15
N LEU A 63 23.30 38.21 15.05
CA LEU A 63 23.87 38.88 13.86
C LEU A 63 23.22 40.22 13.50
N GLY A 64 22.14 40.62 14.20
CA GLY A 64 21.39 41.85 13.93
C GLY A 64 20.31 41.71 12.84
N ASP A 65 19.48 42.75 12.70
CA ASP A 65 18.26 42.72 11.88
C ASP A 65 18.52 42.69 10.37
N ARG A 66 17.94 41.70 9.68
CA ARG A 66 17.98 41.56 8.21
C ARG A 66 16.60 41.30 7.58
N GLY A 67 15.50 41.43 8.34
CA GLY A 67 14.15 41.18 7.87
C GLY A 67 13.84 39.68 7.64
N LEU A 68 12.60 39.28 7.93
CA LEU A 68 12.12 37.90 7.79
C LEU A 68 11.06 37.81 6.67
N PRO A 69 11.39 37.33 5.47
CA PRO A 69 10.37 37.06 4.47
C PRO A 69 9.62 35.78 4.84
N LEU A 70 8.39 35.90 5.35
CA LEU A 70 7.56 34.74 5.71
C LEU A 70 7.40 33.72 4.57
N GLN A 71 7.39 34.19 3.32
CA GLN A 71 7.36 33.33 2.13
C GLN A 71 8.59 32.41 2.04
N SER A 72 9.79 32.89 2.37
CA SER A 72 11.00 32.08 2.29
C SER A 72 11.06 31.03 3.41
N VAL A 73 10.47 31.32 4.57
CA VAL A 73 10.35 30.35 5.68
C VAL A 73 9.40 29.22 5.30
N LEU A 74 8.24 29.55 4.72
CA LEU A 74 7.30 28.55 4.22
C LEU A 74 7.92 27.68 3.13
N GLN A 75 8.59 28.29 2.15
CA GLN A 75 9.24 27.55 1.06
C GLN A 75 10.34 26.62 1.58
N GLN A 76 11.17 27.09 2.52
CA GLN A 76 12.19 26.27 3.17
C GLN A 76 11.58 25.12 3.96
N ALA A 77 10.46 25.34 4.67
CA ALA A 77 9.77 24.28 5.40
C ALA A 77 9.23 23.19 4.45
N LEU A 78 8.62 23.57 3.32
CA LEU A 78 8.09 22.61 2.34
C LEU A 78 9.18 21.83 1.60
N MET A 79 10.34 22.43 1.37
CA MET A 79 11.48 21.78 0.70
C MET A 79 12.42 21.06 1.67
N ALA A 80 12.25 21.23 2.97
CA ALA A 80 13.15 20.64 3.95
C ALA A 80 12.84 19.15 4.11
N ARG A 81 13.90 18.34 4.20
CA ARG A 81 13.78 16.91 4.47
C ARG A 81 13.10 16.67 5.81
N ASN A 82 12.14 15.77 5.81
CA ASN A 82 11.50 15.32 7.03
C ASN A 82 12.51 14.57 7.92
N SER A 83 12.30 14.65 9.24
CA SER A 83 13.10 13.87 10.18
C SER A 83 12.72 12.39 10.10
N ARG A 84 13.65 11.51 10.51
CA ARG A 84 13.38 10.06 10.60
C ARG A 84 12.20 9.72 11.50
N GLU A 85 11.98 10.52 12.54
CA GLU A 85 10.86 10.40 13.47
C GLU A 85 9.54 10.84 12.81
N ALA A 86 9.55 11.94 12.04
CA ALA A 86 8.37 12.40 11.31
C ALA A 86 7.92 11.37 10.25
N GLU A 87 8.86 10.80 9.51
CA GLU A 87 8.56 9.71 8.55
C GLU A 87 7.98 8.47 9.25
N GLU A 88 8.53 8.10 10.41
CA GLU A 88 8.01 6.97 11.19
C GLU A 88 6.59 7.21 11.70
N GLU A 89 6.32 8.40 12.24
CA GLU A 89 4.97 8.77 12.69
C GLU A 89 3.97 8.81 11.53
N ALA A 90 4.39 9.34 10.38
CA ALA A 90 3.56 9.42 9.18
C ALA A 90 3.29 8.03 8.58
N ASP A 91 4.29 7.16 8.51
CA ASP A 91 4.14 5.77 8.04
C ASP A 91 3.20 4.98 8.94
N HIS A 92 3.37 5.07 10.25
CA HIS A 92 2.51 4.35 11.19
C HIS A 92 1.05 4.83 11.13
N HIS A 93 0.85 6.15 11.09
CA HIS A 93 -0.48 6.72 11.02
C HIS A 93 -1.14 6.46 9.67
N GLY A 94 -0.40 6.62 8.58
CA GLY A 94 -0.86 6.32 7.22
C GLY A 94 -1.28 4.86 7.09
N TYR A 95 -0.48 3.92 7.61
CA TYR A 95 -0.77 2.49 7.54
C TYR A 95 -2.05 2.16 8.28
N THR A 96 -2.20 2.72 9.49
CA THR A 96 -3.40 2.54 10.30
C THR A 96 -4.63 3.11 9.60
N LEU A 97 -4.48 4.26 8.94
CA LEU A 97 -5.57 4.94 8.26
C LEU A 97 -6.02 4.17 7.01
N THR A 98 -5.10 3.73 6.15
CA THR A 98 -5.45 2.98 4.94
C THR A 98 -6.10 1.65 5.27
N LEU A 99 -5.59 0.95 6.30
CA LEU A 99 -6.19 -0.29 6.79
C LEU A 99 -7.64 -0.07 7.26
N LYS A 100 -7.88 0.98 8.06
CA LYS A 100 -9.23 1.33 8.54
C LYS A 100 -10.17 1.79 7.43
N ALA A 101 -9.63 2.38 6.37
CA ALA A 101 -10.39 2.81 5.20
C ALA A 101 -10.75 1.65 4.25
N GLY A 102 -10.33 0.42 4.55
CA GLY A 102 -10.66 -0.76 3.75
C GLY A 102 -9.78 -0.95 2.51
N PHE A 103 -8.67 -0.20 2.40
CA PHE A 103 -7.69 -0.43 1.34
C PHE A 103 -6.89 -1.71 1.59
N ASN A 104 -6.19 -2.17 0.56
CA ASN A 104 -5.28 -3.30 0.69
C ASN A 104 -4.28 -3.04 1.85
N PRO A 105 -4.12 -3.96 2.81
CA PRO A 105 -3.19 -3.80 3.94
C PRO A 105 -1.72 -3.63 3.51
N TYR A 106 -1.37 -4.06 2.31
CA TYR A 106 -0.05 -3.90 1.70
C TYR A 106 0.08 -2.62 0.84
N SER A 107 -0.96 -1.77 0.77
CA SER A 107 -1.01 -0.51 -0.02
C SER A 107 0.26 0.34 0.10
N MET A 108 0.63 0.72 1.33
CA MET A 108 1.82 1.53 1.57
C MET A 108 3.11 0.80 1.22
N LEU A 109 3.19 -0.51 1.50
CA LEU A 109 4.38 -1.31 1.18
C LEU A 109 4.59 -1.37 -0.34
N MET A 110 3.53 -1.68 -1.09
CA MET A 110 3.58 -1.74 -2.55
C MET A 110 3.91 -0.37 -3.15
N GLY A 111 3.28 0.71 -2.67
CA GLY A 111 3.58 2.07 -3.11
C GLY A 111 5.05 2.45 -2.87
N MET A 112 5.56 2.15 -1.67
CA MET A 112 6.95 2.39 -1.28
C MET A 112 7.95 1.62 -2.17
N GLN A 113 7.70 0.32 -2.38
CA GLN A 113 8.54 -0.52 -3.23
C GLN A 113 8.55 -0.02 -4.68
N ARG A 114 7.37 0.30 -5.21
CA ARG A 114 7.21 0.80 -6.59
C ARG A 114 7.93 2.12 -6.81
N LEU A 115 7.88 3.03 -5.84
CA LEU A 115 8.65 4.27 -5.88
C LEU A 115 10.15 3.99 -5.84
N ALA A 116 10.60 3.11 -4.94
CA ALA A 116 12.02 2.78 -4.76
C ALA A 116 12.62 2.13 -6.03
N GLU A 117 11.84 1.33 -6.75
CA GLU A 117 12.23 0.74 -8.03
C GLU A 117 12.52 1.80 -9.10
N VAL A 118 11.69 2.84 -9.19
CA VAL A 118 11.82 3.88 -10.22
C VAL A 118 12.84 4.95 -9.84
N SER A 119 13.01 5.24 -8.56
CA SER A 119 14.05 6.18 -8.13
C SER A 119 15.45 5.62 -8.31
N GLY A 120 15.63 4.29 -8.39
CA GLY A 120 16.95 3.66 -8.47
C GLY A 120 17.85 4.02 -7.28
N GLY A 121 17.26 4.39 -6.13
CA GLY A 121 17.97 4.91 -4.97
C GLY A 121 18.40 6.38 -5.09
N SER A 122 17.91 7.13 -6.09
CA SER A 122 18.20 8.55 -6.26
C SER A 122 17.31 9.44 -5.38
N ASP A 123 17.87 10.56 -4.89
CA ASP A 123 17.22 11.60 -4.08
C ASP A 123 16.28 12.52 -4.91
N PHE A 124 15.63 12.00 -5.97
CA PHE A 124 14.72 12.77 -6.83
C PHE A 124 13.26 12.34 -6.64
N GLY A 125 12.32 13.26 -6.86
CA GLY A 125 10.88 13.02 -6.63
C GLY A 125 10.54 12.93 -5.14
N MET A 126 9.59 12.07 -4.76
CA MET A 126 9.14 11.95 -3.36
C MET A 126 10.26 11.63 -2.36
N PHE A 127 11.33 10.91 -2.77
CA PHE A 127 12.43 10.60 -1.84
C PHE A 127 13.36 11.79 -1.56
N ALA A 128 13.28 12.87 -2.35
CA ALA A 128 14.04 14.09 -2.11
C ALA A 128 13.69 14.72 -0.76
N SER A 129 12.39 14.68 -0.40
CA SER A 129 11.84 15.15 0.87
C SER A 129 11.61 14.03 1.89
N HIS A 130 11.42 12.77 1.44
CA HIS A 130 11.10 11.61 2.28
C HIS A 130 12.16 10.48 2.16
N PRO A 131 13.29 10.53 2.88
CA PRO A 131 14.41 9.60 2.68
C PRO A 131 14.20 8.17 3.24
N GLU A 132 15.17 7.28 3.00
CA GLU A 132 15.33 5.94 3.62
C GLU A 132 14.27 4.86 3.24
N PRO A 133 14.08 4.55 1.95
CA PRO A 133 13.08 3.57 1.51
C PRO A 133 13.25 2.19 2.14
N GLU A 134 14.47 1.67 2.27
CA GLU A 134 14.72 0.33 2.82
C GLU A 134 14.32 0.20 4.30
N VAL A 135 14.61 1.22 5.11
CA VAL A 135 14.25 1.24 6.53
C VAL A 135 12.74 1.33 6.69
N ARG A 136 12.09 2.15 5.87
CA ARG A 136 10.63 2.33 5.87
C ARG A 136 9.90 1.06 5.42
N ILE A 137 10.41 0.36 4.40
CA ILE A 137 9.91 -0.96 3.98
C ILE A 137 9.93 -1.96 5.15
N LYS A 138 11.05 -2.04 5.89
CA LYS A 138 11.15 -2.94 7.07
C LYS A 138 10.15 -2.57 8.16
N ARG A 139 9.92 -1.28 8.40
CA ARG A 139 8.91 -0.82 9.38
C ARG A 139 7.49 -1.19 8.95
N LEU A 140 7.14 -0.96 7.67
CA LEU A 140 5.85 -1.32 7.10
C LEU A 140 5.58 -2.82 7.21
N GLN A 141 6.58 -3.65 6.90
CA GLN A 141 6.50 -5.11 7.12
C GLN A 141 6.22 -5.45 8.59
N GLY A 142 6.85 -4.74 9.53
CA GLY A 142 6.58 -4.90 10.96
C GLY A 142 5.16 -4.50 11.36
N TYR A 143 4.57 -3.46 10.77
CA TYR A 143 3.18 -3.08 11.02
C TYR A 143 2.19 -4.11 10.47
N ILE A 144 2.45 -4.62 9.27
CA ILE A 144 1.67 -5.68 8.64
C ILE A 144 1.69 -6.95 9.51
N GLN A 145 2.87 -7.37 9.96
CA GLN A 145 3.01 -8.55 10.82
C GLN A 145 2.23 -8.39 12.14
N LYS A 146 2.30 -7.21 12.78
CA LYS A 146 1.54 -6.92 14.00
C LYS A 146 0.03 -6.89 13.80
N SER A 147 -0.43 -6.63 12.57
CA SER A 147 -1.85 -6.55 12.24
C SER A 147 -2.50 -7.90 11.94
N ASN A 148 -1.71 -8.98 11.98
CA ASN A 148 -2.15 -10.36 11.74
C ASN A 148 -2.98 -10.51 10.45
N ILE A 149 -2.45 -9.97 9.35
CA ILE A 149 -3.09 -10.00 8.03
C ILE A 149 -3.02 -11.43 7.48
N HIS A 150 -4.18 -11.96 7.05
CA HIS A 150 -4.32 -13.24 6.36
C HIS A 150 -5.07 -13.07 5.03
N PRO A 151 -4.68 -13.81 3.98
CA PRO A 151 -3.54 -14.74 3.91
C PRO A 151 -2.18 -14.02 3.99
N GLN A 152 -1.15 -14.70 4.50
CA GLN A 152 0.22 -14.17 4.63
C GLN A 152 1.03 -14.39 3.37
N VAL A 153 1.83 -13.40 2.99
CA VAL A 153 2.84 -13.54 1.92
C VAL A 153 4.12 -14.11 2.52
N VAL A 154 4.58 -15.25 2.01
CA VAL A 154 5.81 -15.92 2.43
C VAL A 154 6.77 -16.02 1.25
N THR A 155 8.03 -15.64 1.46
CA THR A 155 9.12 -15.74 0.48
C THR A 155 10.29 -16.53 1.06
N ASP A 156 10.88 -17.42 0.26
CA ASP A 156 12.12 -18.12 0.58
C ASP A 156 13.33 -17.60 -0.23
N GLY A 157 13.16 -16.44 -0.88
CA GLY A 157 14.17 -15.82 -1.74
C GLY A 157 14.23 -16.39 -3.16
N GLN A 158 13.58 -17.53 -3.42
CA GLN A 158 13.47 -18.13 -4.76
C GLN A 158 12.01 -18.19 -5.24
N SER A 159 11.08 -18.39 -4.32
CA SER A 159 9.66 -18.49 -4.55
C SER A 159 8.89 -17.59 -3.60
N VAL A 160 7.71 -17.16 -4.06
CA VAL A 160 6.73 -16.44 -3.25
C VAL A 160 5.46 -17.27 -3.24
N ARG A 161 4.82 -17.37 -2.07
CA ARG A 161 3.55 -18.08 -1.89
C ARG A 161 2.65 -17.36 -0.92
N LEU A 162 1.34 -17.61 -1.00
CA LEU A 162 0.42 -17.24 0.07
C LEU A 162 0.19 -18.41 1.00
N VAL A 163 -0.01 -18.11 2.28
CA VAL A 163 -0.30 -19.10 3.32
C VAL A 163 -1.44 -18.60 4.20
N ASP A 164 -2.45 -19.45 4.41
CA ASP A 164 -3.57 -19.20 5.32
C ASP A 164 -3.96 -20.49 6.05
N GLY A 165 -3.31 -20.74 7.17
CA GLY A 165 -3.39 -22.05 7.83
C GLY A 165 -2.74 -23.14 6.96
N GLU A 166 -3.52 -24.15 6.59
CA GLU A 166 -3.09 -25.24 5.70
C GLU A 166 -3.23 -24.89 4.20
N TRP A 167 -3.95 -23.82 3.87
CA TRP A 167 -4.13 -23.39 2.50
C TRP A 167 -2.89 -22.66 1.98
N THR A 168 -2.48 -22.98 0.75
CA THR A 168 -1.38 -22.29 0.07
C THR A 168 -1.75 -21.89 -1.36
N PHE A 169 -1.07 -20.86 -1.88
CA PHE A 169 -1.16 -20.46 -3.28
C PHE A 169 0.22 -20.15 -3.84
N ASP A 170 0.71 -21.03 -4.71
CA ASP A 170 2.09 -21.00 -5.24
C ASP A 170 2.16 -20.52 -6.71
N SER A 171 1.02 -20.15 -7.30
CA SER A 171 0.88 -19.98 -8.76
C SER A 171 1.44 -18.64 -9.32
N PHE A 172 2.25 -17.92 -8.54
CA PHE A 172 2.78 -16.61 -8.92
C PHE A 172 3.78 -16.65 -10.07
N ALA A 173 4.42 -17.80 -10.31
CA ALA A 173 5.29 -18.00 -11.47
C ALA A 173 4.52 -17.77 -12.79
N ALA A 174 3.27 -18.24 -12.88
CA ALA A 174 2.43 -18.04 -14.07
C ALA A 174 1.95 -16.57 -14.22
N LEU A 175 1.98 -15.80 -13.13
CA LEU A 175 1.58 -14.40 -13.09
C LEU A 175 2.77 -13.44 -13.25
N SER A 176 4.01 -13.91 -13.33
CA SER A 176 5.19 -13.04 -13.29
C SER A 176 6.27 -13.38 -14.31
N GLY A 177 7.08 -12.39 -14.67
CA GLY A 177 8.48 -12.62 -15.06
C GLY A 177 9.36 -12.48 -13.81
N GLU A 178 10.61 -12.97 -13.87
CA GLU A 178 11.54 -13.25 -12.74
C GLU A 178 11.64 -12.25 -11.57
N ARG A 179 11.17 -11.00 -11.68
CA ARG A 179 11.24 -9.96 -10.64
C ARG A 179 9.89 -9.45 -10.08
N LYS A 180 8.73 -9.94 -10.53
CA LYS A 180 7.40 -9.35 -10.19
C LYS A 180 6.51 -10.21 -9.27
N SER A 181 6.94 -11.41 -8.88
CA SER A 181 6.11 -12.37 -8.13
C SER A 181 5.63 -11.84 -6.77
N GLU A 182 6.48 -11.11 -6.04
CA GLU A 182 6.15 -10.57 -4.71
C GLU A 182 5.04 -9.52 -4.75
N SER A 183 5.09 -8.60 -5.72
CA SER A 183 4.05 -7.57 -5.89
C SER A 183 2.67 -8.20 -6.20
N TYR A 184 2.63 -9.26 -7.01
CA TYR A 184 1.38 -9.99 -7.26
C TYR A 184 0.86 -10.69 -6.00
N ALA A 185 1.76 -11.24 -5.18
CA ALA A 185 1.38 -11.84 -3.92
C ALA A 185 0.75 -10.84 -2.95
N TYR A 186 1.32 -9.63 -2.81
CA TYR A 186 0.71 -8.57 -1.98
C TYR A 186 -0.66 -8.11 -2.50
N LYS A 187 -0.84 -8.03 -3.82
CA LYS A 187 -2.14 -7.69 -4.42
C LYS A 187 -3.19 -8.74 -4.12
N LEU A 188 -2.87 -10.01 -4.38
CA LEU A 188 -3.79 -11.12 -4.13
C LEU A 188 -4.08 -11.27 -2.63
N ALA A 189 -3.04 -11.24 -1.78
CA ALA A 189 -3.20 -11.38 -0.34
C ALA A 189 -4.09 -10.28 0.25
N GLY A 190 -3.86 -9.03 -0.15
CA GLY A 190 -4.69 -7.93 0.31
C GLY A 190 -6.12 -7.96 -0.25
N ALA A 191 -6.33 -8.41 -1.49
CA ALA A 191 -7.67 -8.62 -2.02
C ALA A 191 -8.43 -9.70 -1.25
N LEU A 192 -7.78 -10.84 -0.96
CA LEU A 192 -8.35 -11.90 -0.14
C LEU A 192 -8.59 -11.47 1.31
N TYR A 193 -7.71 -10.65 1.89
CA TYR A 193 -7.94 -10.04 3.20
C TYR A 193 -9.23 -9.21 3.20
N ARG A 194 -9.46 -8.38 2.16
CA ARG A 194 -10.69 -7.59 2.01
C ARG A 194 -11.92 -8.48 1.87
N VAL A 195 -11.84 -9.54 1.05
CA VAL A 195 -12.91 -10.53 0.91
C VAL A 195 -13.24 -11.18 2.27
N ALA A 196 -12.23 -11.50 3.08
CA ALA A 196 -12.41 -12.09 4.39
C ALA A 196 -13.04 -11.14 5.43
N GLN A 197 -13.09 -9.82 5.15
CA GLN A 197 -13.84 -8.87 5.98
C GLN A 197 -15.36 -8.98 5.77
N ASN A 198 -15.81 -9.64 4.71
CA ASN A 198 -17.23 -9.86 4.49
C ASN A 198 -17.83 -10.76 5.59
N PRO A 199 -19.06 -10.49 6.08
CA PRO A 199 -19.72 -11.33 7.07
C PRO A 199 -19.92 -12.77 6.60
N GLN A 200 -20.05 -12.97 5.29
CA GLN A 200 -20.14 -14.27 4.65
C GLN A 200 -19.14 -14.36 3.52
N VAL A 201 -18.40 -15.47 3.50
CA VAL A 201 -17.49 -15.82 2.40
C VAL A 201 -18.05 -17.05 1.68
N ARG A 202 -18.25 -16.95 0.37
CA ARG A 202 -18.95 -17.90 -0.49
C ARG A 202 -18.06 -18.34 -1.65
N PRO A 203 -17.74 -19.64 -1.75
CA PRO A 203 -16.89 -20.15 -2.83
C PRO A 203 -17.45 -19.89 -4.23
N ASP A 204 -18.77 -19.83 -4.38
CA ASP A 204 -19.44 -19.67 -5.67
C ASP A 204 -19.46 -18.23 -6.21
N TRP A 205 -18.83 -17.27 -5.51
CA TRP A 205 -18.88 -15.84 -5.86
C TRP A 205 -17.69 -15.34 -6.69
N PHE A 206 -16.70 -16.19 -6.96
CA PHE A 206 -15.64 -15.81 -7.89
C PHE A 206 -16.17 -15.80 -9.32
N VAL A 207 -16.07 -14.65 -9.98
CA VAL A 207 -16.54 -14.48 -11.37
C VAL A 207 -15.42 -13.97 -12.26
N LEU A 208 -15.40 -14.44 -13.50
CA LEU A 208 -14.48 -13.99 -14.53
C LEU A 208 -15.13 -12.89 -15.36
N ASP A 209 -14.38 -11.81 -15.57
CA ASP A 209 -14.79 -10.70 -16.42
C ASP A 209 -13.66 -10.36 -17.41
N ARG A 210 -14.03 -10.08 -18.67
CA ARG A 210 -13.07 -9.72 -19.72
C ARG A 210 -12.98 -8.21 -19.82
N ASP A 211 -11.76 -7.71 -19.69
CA ASP A 211 -11.43 -6.30 -19.84
C ASP A 211 -10.38 -6.14 -20.95
N GLY A 212 -10.87 -5.96 -22.18
CA GLY A 212 -10.03 -6.02 -23.38
C GLY A 212 -9.35 -7.38 -23.52
N ASP A 213 -8.01 -7.38 -23.60
CA ASP A 213 -7.19 -8.60 -23.68
C ASP A 213 -6.86 -9.20 -22.30
N ASN A 214 -7.27 -8.54 -21.21
CA ASN A 214 -7.07 -8.99 -19.85
C ASN A 214 -8.32 -9.72 -19.33
N VAL A 215 -8.12 -10.58 -18.34
CA VAL A 215 -9.20 -11.24 -17.61
C VAL A 215 -9.04 -10.94 -16.13
N ARG A 216 -10.11 -10.46 -15.50
CA ARG A 216 -10.16 -10.18 -14.07
C ARG A 216 -10.97 -11.27 -13.38
N VAL A 217 -10.50 -11.68 -12.21
CA VAL A 217 -11.32 -12.45 -11.26
C VAL A 217 -11.85 -11.47 -10.24
N TYR A 218 -13.17 -11.37 -10.15
CA TYR A 218 -13.85 -10.61 -9.12
C TYR A 218 -14.37 -11.53 -8.03
N TYR A 219 -14.46 -11.00 -6.82
CA TYR A 219 -15.31 -11.48 -5.75
C TYR A 219 -16.17 -10.30 -5.31
N ASP A 220 -17.47 -10.34 -5.61
CA ASP A 220 -18.36 -9.18 -5.46
C ASP A 220 -17.81 -7.94 -6.20
N ASP A 221 -17.51 -6.85 -5.50
CA ASP A 221 -16.92 -5.62 -6.04
C ASP A 221 -15.37 -5.58 -5.95
N ILE A 222 -14.74 -6.64 -5.43
CA ILE A 222 -13.29 -6.71 -5.22
C ILE A 222 -12.62 -7.42 -6.40
N ILE A 223 -11.67 -6.75 -7.06
CA ILE A 223 -10.76 -7.40 -8.00
C ILE A 223 -9.76 -8.24 -7.20
N VAL A 224 -9.84 -9.56 -7.34
CA VAL A 224 -8.99 -10.54 -6.64
C VAL A 224 -7.68 -10.72 -7.37
N LEU A 225 -7.74 -10.89 -8.70
CA LEU A 225 -6.56 -10.95 -9.55
C LEU A 225 -6.88 -10.48 -10.96
N THR A 226 -5.85 -9.99 -11.66
CA THR A 226 -5.90 -9.65 -13.07
C THR A 226 -4.87 -10.47 -13.80
N VAL A 227 -5.32 -11.26 -14.78
CA VAL A 227 -4.48 -11.97 -15.75
C VAL A 227 -4.38 -11.13 -17.02
N THR A 228 -3.17 -10.77 -17.39
CA THR A 228 -2.88 -10.05 -18.63
C THR A 228 -2.60 -11.00 -19.78
N ALA A 229 -2.78 -10.51 -21.01
CA ALA A 229 -2.39 -11.27 -22.21
C ALA A 229 -0.90 -11.66 -22.20
N GLN A 230 -0.03 -10.80 -21.65
CA GLN A 230 1.39 -11.10 -21.52
C GLN A 230 1.65 -12.28 -20.57
N GLN A 231 0.97 -12.33 -19.43
CA GLN A 231 1.09 -13.44 -18.48
C GLN A 231 0.57 -14.75 -19.09
N ALA A 232 -0.57 -14.68 -19.77
CA ALA A 232 -1.13 -15.83 -20.48
C ALA A 232 -0.17 -16.38 -21.54
N ALA A 233 0.46 -15.48 -22.32
CA ALA A 233 1.46 -15.86 -23.31
C ALA A 233 2.69 -16.53 -22.68
N ILE A 234 3.19 -16.02 -21.54
CA ILE A 234 4.29 -16.65 -20.78
C ILE A 234 3.89 -18.06 -20.31
N ALA A 235 2.64 -18.23 -19.86
CA ALA A 235 2.10 -19.52 -19.43
C ALA A 235 1.71 -20.45 -20.59
N GLY A 236 1.81 -20.02 -21.85
CA GLY A 236 1.47 -20.83 -23.01
C GLY A 236 -0.02 -21.14 -23.17
N THR A 237 -0.90 -20.26 -22.67
CA THR A 237 -2.37 -20.45 -22.66
C THR A 237 -3.09 -19.13 -22.93
N THR A 238 -4.43 -19.14 -22.99
CA THR A 238 -5.22 -17.90 -23.07
C THR A 238 -5.42 -17.26 -21.70
N ALA A 239 -5.65 -15.93 -21.66
CA ALA A 239 -5.88 -15.23 -20.39
C ALA A 239 -7.13 -15.76 -19.66
N THR A 240 -8.15 -16.21 -20.40
CA THR A 240 -9.34 -16.83 -19.81
C THR A 240 -9.02 -18.18 -19.18
N GLU A 241 -8.29 -19.05 -19.87
CA GLU A 241 -7.90 -20.37 -19.33
C GLU A 241 -6.98 -20.24 -18.12
N LEU A 242 -6.00 -19.33 -18.18
CA LEU A 242 -5.11 -19.05 -17.05
C LEU A 242 -5.88 -18.51 -15.85
N ALA A 243 -6.76 -17.53 -16.04
CA ALA A 243 -7.59 -16.99 -14.95
C ALA A 243 -8.52 -18.07 -14.37
N ALA A 244 -9.15 -18.88 -15.22
CA ALA A 244 -10.01 -19.99 -14.81
C ALA A 244 -9.23 -21.05 -14.02
N SER A 245 -7.96 -21.28 -14.32
CA SER A 245 -7.12 -22.24 -13.60
C SER A 245 -6.91 -21.89 -12.11
N PHE A 246 -7.02 -20.61 -11.74
CA PHE A 246 -6.89 -20.18 -10.35
C PHE A 246 -8.19 -20.31 -9.54
N ILE A 247 -9.35 -20.38 -10.20
CA ILE A 247 -10.66 -20.40 -9.53
C ILE A 247 -10.76 -21.53 -8.50
N PRO A 248 -10.40 -22.80 -8.78
CA PRO A 248 -10.53 -23.88 -7.79
C PRO A 248 -9.75 -23.62 -6.49
N GLN A 249 -8.54 -23.08 -6.57
CA GLN A 249 -7.74 -22.74 -5.38
C GLN A 249 -8.36 -21.60 -4.57
N LEU A 250 -8.94 -20.60 -5.25
CA LEU A 250 -9.66 -19.49 -4.60
C LEU A 250 -10.96 -19.95 -3.95
N GLN A 251 -11.68 -20.87 -4.60
CA GLN A 251 -12.88 -21.49 -4.05
C GLN A 251 -12.56 -22.32 -2.81
N ASP A 252 -11.45 -23.06 -2.82
CA ASP A 252 -10.97 -23.82 -1.67
C ASP A 252 -10.64 -22.91 -0.47
N TRP A 253 -9.91 -21.82 -0.72
CA TRP A 253 -9.68 -20.79 0.29
C TRP A 253 -11.00 -20.24 0.87
N ALA A 254 -11.94 -19.88 0.00
CA ALA A 254 -13.24 -19.36 0.43
C ALA A 254 -14.06 -20.38 1.22
N MET A 255 -13.94 -21.68 0.91
CA MET A 255 -14.57 -22.75 1.72
C MET A 255 -13.98 -22.79 3.12
N HIS A 256 -12.65 -22.66 3.25
CA HIS A 256 -11.99 -22.61 4.54
C HIS A 256 -12.45 -21.39 5.35
N GLN A 257 -12.47 -20.20 4.74
CA GLN A 257 -12.94 -18.97 5.39
C GLN A 257 -14.42 -19.04 5.80
N SER A 258 -15.28 -19.62 4.95
CA SER A 258 -16.69 -19.84 5.25
C SER A 258 -16.89 -20.68 6.52
N ARG A 259 -16.08 -21.74 6.69
CA ARG A 259 -16.11 -22.58 7.91
C ARG A 259 -15.68 -21.81 9.15
N ILE A 260 -14.68 -20.93 9.05
CA ILE A 260 -14.24 -20.07 10.16
C ILE A 260 -15.40 -19.15 10.57
N LYS A 261 -15.98 -18.40 9.63
CA LYS A 261 -17.10 -17.48 9.90
C LYS A 261 -18.30 -18.16 10.54
N ASN A 262 -18.64 -19.37 10.07
CA ASN A 262 -19.74 -20.15 10.64
C ASN A 262 -19.47 -20.57 12.09
N LYS A 263 -18.23 -20.95 12.43
CA LYS A 263 -17.84 -21.29 13.81
C LYS A 263 -17.89 -20.07 14.72
N GLU A 264 -17.34 -18.94 14.29
CA GLU A 264 -17.36 -17.67 15.04
C GLU A 264 -18.80 -17.21 15.28
N GLY A 265 -19.66 -17.28 14.27
CA GLY A 265 -21.07 -16.94 14.38
C GLY A 265 -21.86 -17.86 15.31
N ALA A 266 -21.50 -19.15 15.41
CA ALA A 266 -22.10 -20.07 16.37
C ALA A 266 -21.68 -19.74 17.81
N GLN A 267 -20.38 -19.54 18.05
CA GLN A 267 -19.85 -19.19 19.36
C GLN A 267 -20.40 -17.86 19.88
N ALA A 268 -20.54 -16.85 19.01
CA ALA A 268 -21.13 -15.57 19.39
C ALA A 268 -22.60 -15.69 19.81
N LYS A 269 -23.37 -16.61 19.21
CA LYS A 269 -24.76 -16.88 19.61
C LYS A 269 -24.84 -17.62 20.94
N GLU A 270 -23.91 -18.52 21.22
CA GLU A 270 -23.83 -19.23 22.51
C GLU A 270 -23.44 -18.30 23.66
N ALA A 271 -22.56 -17.31 23.43
CA ALA A 271 -22.12 -16.37 24.47
C ALA A 271 -23.18 -15.33 24.89
N VAL A 272 -24.27 -15.18 24.14
CA VAL A 272 -25.34 -14.20 24.39
C VAL A 272 -26.57 -14.84 25.06
N ASN A 273 -26.60 -16.17 25.16
CA ASN A 273 -27.64 -16.95 25.88
C ASN A 273 -27.15 -17.37 27.27
#